data_AF-A0A0G4HU92-F1
#
_entry.id   AF-A0A0G4HU92-F1
#
_cell.length_a   1.000
_cell.length_b   1.000
_cell.length_c   1.000
_cell.angle_alpha   90.00
_cell.angle_beta   90.00
_cell.angle_gamma   90.00
#
_symmetry.space_group_name_H-M   'P 1'
#
loop_
_entity.id
_entity.type
_entity.pdbx_description
1 polymer ?
#
loop_
_entity_poly.entity_id
_entity_poly.type
_entity_poly.pdbx_seq_one_letter_code
_entity_poly.pdbx_strand_id
1 'polypeptide(L)'
;RVLQSSQERGDMSADEFQDTCSQLNDLFQTEKERLQPSNRNVPEHLCCSITTHLFEDPVVTESGHTYERDQLMEHFQRNGCFDPVTRQTCSKNVVPNRTLKYVVEDYLQENPWALWESA
;
A
#
# COMPACT_ATOMS: atom_id res chain seq x y z
N ARG A 1 -23.94 57.66 -20.16
CA ARG A 1 -23.30 57.15 -18.93
C ARG A 1 -23.79 55.73 -18.67
N VAL A 2 -23.06 54.70 -19.14
CA VAL A 2 -22.82 53.42 -18.46
C VAL A 2 -21.53 52.87 -19.09
N LEU A 3 -20.69 52.27 -18.26
CA LEU A 3 -19.25 52.08 -18.37
C LEU A 3 -18.86 51.02 -19.42
N GLN A 4 -17.79 51.28 -20.19
CA GLN A 4 -17.04 50.24 -20.90
C GLN A 4 -16.36 49.36 -19.85
N SER A 5 -16.88 48.15 -19.62
CA SER A 5 -16.17 47.13 -18.87
C SER A 5 -15.11 46.52 -19.79
N SER A 6 -13.92 47.13 -19.80
CA SER A 6 -12.73 46.57 -20.43
C SER A 6 -12.39 45.25 -19.74
N GLN A 7 -12.66 44.14 -20.44
CA GLN A 7 -12.22 42.82 -20.02
C GLN A 7 -10.75 42.69 -20.43
N GLU A 8 -9.86 43.06 -19.50
CA GLU A 8 -8.41 42.84 -19.61
C GLU A 8 -8.15 41.32 -19.61
N ARG A 9 -8.18 40.71 -20.80
CA ARG A 9 -7.48 39.43 -21.00
C ARG A 9 -6.00 39.77 -20.98
N GLY A 10 -5.38 39.64 -19.81
CA GLY A 10 -3.94 39.77 -19.65
C GLY A 10 -3.25 38.80 -20.61
N ASP A 11 -2.57 39.34 -21.61
CA ASP A 11 -1.70 38.58 -22.50
C ASP A 11 -0.48 38.20 -21.66
N MET A 12 -0.32 36.90 -21.35
CA MET A 12 0.85 36.43 -20.62
C MET A 12 2.09 36.70 -21.47
N SER A 13 3.08 37.34 -20.87
CA SER A 13 4.35 37.55 -21.54
C SER A 13 5.03 36.21 -21.84
N ALA A 14 5.89 36.20 -22.86
CA ALA A 14 6.66 35.01 -23.20
C ALA A 14 7.53 34.53 -22.03
N ASP A 15 8.01 35.46 -21.21
CA ASP A 15 8.82 35.15 -20.02
C ASP A 15 7.97 34.48 -18.93
N GLU A 16 6.77 34.99 -18.64
CA GLU A 16 5.85 34.36 -17.68
C GLU A 16 5.42 32.96 -18.14
N PHE A 17 5.22 32.76 -19.44
CA PHE A 17 4.91 31.45 -20.01
C PHE A 17 6.09 30.49 -19.83
N GLN A 18 7.31 30.94 -20.11
CA GLN A 18 8.53 30.14 -19.96
C GLN A 18 8.75 29.74 -18.50
N ASP A 19 8.57 30.67 -17.56
CA ASP A 19 8.68 30.42 -16.13
C ASP A 19 7.65 29.38 -15.65
N THR A 20 6.40 29.52 -16.12
CA THR A 20 5.32 28.58 -15.79
C THR A 20 5.63 27.19 -16.33
N CYS A 21 6.11 27.08 -17.57
CA CYS A 21 6.53 25.80 -18.14
C CYS A 21 7.68 25.16 -17.36
N SER A 22 8.66 25.96 -16.90
CA SER A 22 9.75 25.45 -16.06
C SER A 22 9.23 24.92 -14.73
N GLN A 23 8.40 25.70 -14.02
CA GLN A 23 7.82 25.29 -12.74
C GLN A 23 7.00 24.02 -12.85
N LEU A 24 6.18 23.90 -13.91
CA LEU A 24 5.41 22.70 -14.17
C LEU A 24 6.31 21.49 -14.43
N ASN A 25 7.37 21.65 -15.22
CA ASN A 25 8.32 20.58 -15.45
C ASN A 25 9.02 20.14 -14.15
N ASP A 26 9.41 21.07 -13.29
CA ASP A 26 10.07 20.78 -12.02
C ASP A 26 9.13 20.03 -11.05
N LEU A 27 7.86 20.45 -10.98
CA LEU A 27 6.83 19.73 -10.23
C LEU A 27 6.63 18.31 -10.78
N PHE A 28 6.58 18.16 -12.10
CA PHE A 28 6.45 16.86 -12.74
C PHE A 28 7.64 15.94 -12.45
N GLN A 29 8.88 16.45 -12.50
CA GLN A 29 10.06 15.64 -12.18
C GLN A 29 10.06 15.23 -10.69
N THR A 30 9.74 16.16 -9.80
CA THR A 30 9.67 15.89 -8.34
C THR A 30 8.66 14.77 -8.05
N GLU A 31 7.48 14.86 -8.64
CA GLU A 31 6.43 13.85 -8.42
C GLU A 31 6.80 12.52 -9.08
N LYS A 32 7.43 12.53 -10.26
CA LYS A 32 7.95 11.33 -10.91
C LYS A 32 9.00 10.63 -10.04
N GLU A 33 9.87 11.38 -9.37
CA GLU A 33 10.87 10.85 -8.45
C GLU A 33 10.22 10.22 -7.21
N ARG A 34 9.21 10.89 -6.63
CA ARG A 34 8.42 10.37 -5.50
C ARG A 34 7.70 9.07 -5.85
N LEU A 35 7.17 9.00 -7.07
CA LEU A 35 6.38 7.87 -7.57
C LEU A 35 7.23 6.75 -8.19
N GLN A 36 8.57 6.80 -8.10
CA GLN A 36 9.43 5.77 -8.68
C GLN A 36 9.05 4.36 -8.19
N PRO A 37 9.01 3.34 -9.08
CA PRO A 37 8.64 1.97 -8.71
C PRO A 37 9.50 1.37 -7.60
N SER A 38 10.79 1.73 -7.53
CA SER A 38 11.69 1.29 -6.45
C SER A 38 11.28 1.78 -5.05
N ASN A 39 10.44 2.82 -4.97
CA ASN A 39 9.86 3.31 -3.72
C ASN A 39 8.46 2.72 -3.43
N ARG A 40 7.96 1.82 -4.28
CA ARG A 40 6.63 1.20 -4.14
C ARG A 40 6.69 -0.28 -3.79
N ASN A 41 7.66 -0.69 -2.98
CA ASN A 41 7.70 -2.07 -2.49
C ASN A 41 6.97 -2.16 -1.16
N VAL A 42 5.95 -3.02 -1.10
CA VAL A 42 5.30 -3.37 0.17
C VAL A 42 6.31 -4.08 1.08
N PRO A 43 6.45 -3.68 2.36
CA PRO A 43 7.33 -4.37 3.28
C PRO A 43 6.90 -5.82 3.52
N GLU A 44 7.80 -6.77 3.31
CA GLU A 44 7.50 -8.22 3.38
C GLU A 44 6.95 -8.67 4.74
N HIS A 45 7.34 -8.01 5.84
CA HIS A 45 6.85 -8.31 7.18
C HIS A 45 5.38 -7.93 7.41
N LEU A 46 4.77 -7.19 6.48
CA LEU A 46 3.34 -6.90 6.44
C LEU A 46 2.58 -7.89 5.54
N CYS A 47 3.30 -8.81 4.89
CA CYS A 47 2.72 -9.78 3.98
C CYS A 47 2.63 -11.18 4.61
N CYS A 48 1.57 -11.89 4.26
CA CYS A 48 1.39 -13.28 4.63
C CYS A 48 2.39 -14.18 3.88
N SER A 49 3.07 -15.08 4.59
CA SER A 49 4.05 -16.00 3.99
C SER A 49 3.45 -17.05 3.04
N ILE A 50 2.11 -17.18 2.99
CA ILE A 50 1.41 -18.06 2.04
C ILE A 50 0.98 -17.29 0.80
N THR A 51 0.27 -16.16 0.98
CA THR A 51 -0.31 -15.41 -0.15
C THR A 51 0.65 -14.41 -0.76
N THR A 52 1.68 -14.01 -0.02
CA THR A 52 2.61 -12.91 -0.35
C THR A 52 1.95 -11.53 -0.46
N HIS A 53 0.68 -11.41 -0.04
CA HIS A 53 -0.08 -10.16 -0.01
C HIS A 53 -0.17 -9.61 1.42
N LEU A 54 -0.52 -8.32 1.54
CA LEU A 54 -0.79 -7.66 2.82
C LEU A 54 -1.81 -8.42 3.65
N PHE A 55 -1.65 -8.41 4.97
CA PHE A 55 -2.61 -9.04 5.87
C PHE A 55 -3.95 -8.30 5.94
N GLU A 56 -5.05 -9.05 5.81
CA GLU A 56 -6.43 -8.63 6.05
C GLU A 56 -6.98 -9.21 7.36
N ASP A 57 -6.75 -10.51 7.61
CA ASP A 57 -7.12 -11.21 8.85
C ASP A 57 -5.96 -12.04 9.40
N PRO A 58 -4.93 -11.37 9.95
CA PRO A 58 -3.73 -12.04 10.44
C PRO A 58 -4.02 -12.89 11.69
N VAL A 59 -3.60 -14.16 11.65
CA VAL A 59 -3.65 -15.10 12.77
C VAL A 59 -2.29 -15.69 13.08
N VAL A 60 -1.98 -15.84 14.36
CA VAL A 60 -0.73 -16.41 14.84
C VAL A 60 -0.92 -17.86 15.28
N THR A 61 0.01 -18.72 14.88
CA THR A 61 0.14 -20.10 15.35
C THR A 61 0.92 -20.18 16.67
N GLU A 62 0.89 -21.33 17.34
CA GLU A 62 1.69 -21.57 18.55
C GLU A 62 3.21 -21.45 18.32
N SER A 63 3.66 -21.56 17.07
CA SER A 63 5.07 -21.38 16.68
C SER A 63 5.48 -19.91 16.61
N GLY A 64 4.52 -18.98 16.68
CA GLY A 64 4.74 -17.54 16.58
C GLY A 64 4.68 -16.96 15.16
N HIS A 65 4.41 -17.78 14.13
CA HIS A 65 4.25 -17.29 12.76
C HIS A 65 2.84 -16.78 12.50
N THR A 66 2.73 -15.70 11.71
CA THR A 66 1.46 -15.08 11.35
C THR A 66 1.09 -15.40 9.90
N TYR A 67 -0.17 -15.75 9.67
CA TYR A 67 -0.71 -16.12 8.36
C TYR A 67 -2.08 -15.48 8.15
N GLU A 68 -2.55 -15.50 6.90
CA GLU A 68 -3.95 -15.26 6.60
C GLU A 68 -4.83 -16.38 7.16
N ARG A 69 -5.93 -16.03 7.82
CA ARG A 69 -6.81 -17.02 8.48
C ARG A 69 -7.28 -18.07 7.49
N ASP A 70 -7.87 -17.65 6.38
CA ASP A 70 -8.47 -18.57 5.42
C ASP A 70 -7.43 -19.50 4.79
N GLN A 71 -6.26 -18.96 4.52
CA GLN A 71 -5.14 -19.67 3.90
C GLN A 71 -4.53 -20.71 4.84
N LEU A 72 -4.40 -20.36 6.12
CA LEU A 72 -3.94 -21.28 7.14
C LEU A 72 -4.97 -22.40 7.41
N MET A 73 -6.27 -22.06 7.42
CA MET A 73 -7.33 -23.06 7.59
C MET A 73 -7.42 -24.02 6.41
N GLU A 74 -7.29 -23.52 5.17
CA GLU A 74 -7.19 -24.33 3.97
C GLU A 74 -5.96 -25.26 4.01
N HIS A 75 -4.82 -24.73 4.46
CA HIS A 75 -3.61 -25.53 4.67
C HIS A 75 -3.85 -26.67 5.67
N PHE A 76 -4.45 -26.37 6.83
CA PHE A 76 -4.77 -27.38 7.84
C PHE A 76 -5.74 -28.44 7.33
N GLN A 77 -6.68 -28.05 6.47
CA GLN A 77 -7.64 -28.98 5.88
C GLN A 77 -7.00 -29.91 4.84
N ARG A 78 -6.12 -29.38 3.99
CA ARG A 78 -5.52 -30.15 2.88
C ARG A 78 -4.30 -30.96 3.29
N ASN A 79 -3.46 -30.41 4.16
CA ASN A 79 -2.14 -30.96 4.47
C ASN A 79 -2.06 -31.55 5.88
N GLY A 80 -3.00 -31.20 6.76
CA GLY A 80 -2.96 -31.53 8.18
C GLY A 80 -2.46 -30.36 9.04
N CYS A 81 -2.61 -30.49 10.35
CA CYS A 81 -2.31 -29.40 11.29
C CYS A 81 -0.82 -29.33 11.62
N PHE A 82 -0.06 -28.76 10.71
CA PHE A 82 1.33 -28.36 10.94
C PHE A 82 1.56 -26.95 10.41
N ASP A 83 2.55 -26.28 10.98
CA ASP A 83 2.93 -24.94 10.61
C ASP A 83 3.58 -24.91 9.20
N PRO A 84 3.09 -24.09 8.26
CA PRO A 84 3.57 -24.07 6.87
C PRO A 84 5.07 -23.82 6.71
N VAL A 85 5.68 -23.03 7.62
CA VAL A 85 7.09 -22.63 7.55
C VAL A 85 7.96 -23.62 8.29
N THR A 86 7.67 -23.85 9.57
CA THR A 86 8.51 -24.66 10.46
C THR A 86 8.26 -26.16 10.35
N ARG A 87 7.15 -26.58 9.74
CA ARG A 87 6.68 -27.97 9.64
C ARG A 87 6.40 -28.64 10.99
N GLN A 88 6.38 -27.88 12.08
CA GLN A 88 6.04 -28.39 13.40
C GLN A 88 4.54 -28.64 13.51
N THR A 89 4.13 -29.72 14.16
CA THR A 89 2.72 -29.98 14.45
C THR A 89 2.15 -28.82 15.27
N CYS A 90 0.98 -28.32 14.87
CA CYS A 90 0.31 -27.21 15.52
C CYS A 90 -1.14 -27.56 15.82
N SER A 91 -1.73 -26.90 16.81
CA SER A 91 -3.18 -26.99 17.01
C SER A 91 -3.95 -26.16 15.98
N LYS A 92 -5.25 -26.45 15.81
CA LYS A 92 -6.16 -25.59 15.03
C LYS A 92 -6.53 -24.30 15.76
N ASN A 93 -6.12 -24.15 17.02
CA ASN A 93 -6.43 -22.97 17.82
C ASN A 93 -5.43 -21.88 17.46
N VAL A 94 -5.86 -20.96 16.61
CA VAL A 94 -5.07 -19.81 16.19
C VAL A 94 -5.56 -18.55 16.89
N VAL A 95 -4.64 -17.64 17.20
CA VAL A 95 -4.96 -16.40 17.90
C VAL A 95 -4.96 -15.23 16.91
N PRO A 96 -5.97 -14.35 16.87
CA PRO A 96 -5.93 -13.17 16.01
C PRO A 96 -4.79 -12.21 16.39
N ASN A 97 -3.97 -11.81 15.41
CA ASN A 97 -2.91 -10.82 15.59
C ASN A 97 -3.44 -9.41 15.29
N ARG A 98 -4.19 -8.85 16.24
CA ARG A 98 -4.83 -7.52 16.09
C ARG A 98 -3.82 -6.40 15.91
N THR A 99 -2.65 -6.49 16.54
CA THR A 99 -1.59 -5.50 16.40
C THR A 99 -1.12 -5.41 14.96
N LEU A 100 -0.84 -6.56 14.31
CA LEU A 100 -0.42 -6.54 12.91
C LEU A 100 -1.51 -6.03 11.99
N LYS A 101 -2.78 -6.35 12.27
CA LYS A 101 -3.91 -5.78 11.53
C LYS A 101 -3.91 -4.25 11.58
N TYR A 102 -3.75 -3.65 12.77
CA TYR A 102 -3.67 -2.19 12.89
C TYR A 102 -2.44 -1.60 12.17
N VAL A 103 -1.28 -2.27 12.26
CA VAL A 103 -0.07 -1.81 11.55
C VAL A 103 -0.29 -1.82 10.03
N VAL A 104 -0.96 -2.83 9.48
CA VAL A 104 -1.29 -2.87 8.05
C VAL A 104 -2.32 -1.79 7.69
N GLU A 105 -3.34 -1.59 8.52
CA GLU A 105 -4.33 -0.52 8.33
C GLU A 105 -3.68 0.87 8.31
N ASP A 106 -2.77 1.15 9.25
CA ASP A 106 -2.00 2.40 9.32
C ASP A 106 -1.10 2.56 8.08
N TYR A 107 -0.40 1.48 7.68
CA TYR A 107 0.43 1.48 6.47
C TYR A 107 -0.39 1.83 5.21
N LEU A 108 -1.60 1.27 5.08
CA LEU A 108 -2.49 1.51 3.95
C LEU A 108 -3.08 2.94 3.93
N GLN A 109 -3.23 3.59 5.09
CA GLN A 109 -3.63 5.00 5.14
C GLN A 109 -2.55 5.90 4.53
N GLU A 110 -1.28 5.62 4.80
CA GLU A 110 -0.15 6.35 4.25
C GLU A 110 0.16 5.93 2.80
N ASN A 111 -0.17 4.68 2.44
CA ASN A 111 0.13 4.06 1.15
C ASN A 111 -1.12 3.45 0.49
N PRO A 112 -2.14 4.24 0.10
CA PRO A 112 -3.36 3.69 -0.52
C PRO A 112 -3.11 2.92 -1.83
N TRP A 113 -2.01 3.20 -2.50
CA TRP A 113 -1.59 2.50 -3.72
C TRP A 113 -1.31 1.01 -3.48
N ALA A 114 -0.92 0.62 -2.25
CA ALA A 114 -0.55 -0.75 -1.91
C ALA A 114 -1.76 -1.71 -1.82
N LEU A 115 -2.98 -1.17 -1.69
CA LEU A 115 -4.22 -1.96 -1.76
C LEU A 115 -4.35 -2.73 -3.08
N TRP A 116 -3.85 -2.16 -4.18
CA TRP A 116 -4.06 -2.67 -5.54
C TRP A 116 -2.99 -3.65 -5.98
N GLU A 117 -1.83 -3.66 -5.32
CA GLU A 117 -0.79 -4.68 -5.51
C GLU A 117 -1.05 -5.92 -4.65
N SER A 118 -1.98 -5.82 -3.69
CA SER A 118 -2.32 -6.89 -2.76
C SER A 118 -3.58 -7.68 -3.12
N ALA A 119 -4.22 -7.34 -4.26
CA ALA A 119 -5.54 -7.84 -4.69
C ALA A 119 -5.45 -8.82 -5.89
#